data_AF-A0AAE2BHB8-F1
#
_entry.id   AF-A0AAE2BHB8-F1
#
_cell.length_a   1.000
_cell.length_b   1.000
_cell.length_c   1.000
_cell.angle_alpha   90.00
_cell.angle_beta   90.00
_cell.angle_gamma   90.00
#
_symmetry.space_group_name_H-M   'P 1'
#
loop_
_entity.id
_entity.type
_entity.pdbx_description
1 polymer ?
#
loop_
_entity_poly.entity_id
_entity_poly.type
_entity_poly.pdbx_seq_one_letter_code
_entity_poly.pdbx_strand_id
1 'polypeptide(L)'
;KKVIDALQKKEVGPALTWCADNKSKLKKSKSKFEFQLRLQEFIELVRAENNMQAISYARKYLAPWGATHMKELQRVMATLAFRSNTECATYKVLFEAKQWDYLVDQFKQEFCRLYGMTLEPLLNIYLQAGLSALKTPFCYEDDCTKEDPLSQEGFRKLAQPLPYSKQHHSKLVCYISKELMDTENPPLVLPNGYVYSTKALEDMAKQNHGKITCPRTGLVCDFTDVVKAFIS
;
A
#
# COMPACT_ATOMS: atom_id res chain seq x y z
N LYS A 1 -21.14 -4.73 3.32
CA LYS A 1 -21.87 -4.11 4.47
C LYS A 1 -22.79 -5.12 5.16
N LYS A 2 -23.87 -5.61 4.52
CA LYS A 2 -24.79 -6.61 5.09
C LYS A 2 -24.12 -7.78 5.82
N VAL A 3 -23.11 -8.42 5.20
CA VAL A 3 -22.40 -9.55 5.83
C VAL A 3 -21.56 -9.11 7.04
N ILE A 4 -20.90 -7.97 6.96
CA ILE A 4 -20.07 -7.42 8.05
C ILE A 4 -20.95 -7.08 9.26
N ASP A 5 -22.05 -6.38 9.02
CA ASP A 5 -22.98 -5.97 10.09
C ASP A 5 -23.61 -7.20 10.76
N ALA A 6 -23.89 -8.26 10.01
CA ALA A 6 -24.40 -9.52 10.55
C ALA A 6 -23.36 -10.23 11.42
N LEU A 7 -22.11 -10.32 10.97
CA LEU A 7 -21.02 -10.90 11.77
C LEU A 7 -20.78 -10.11 13.06
N GLN A 8 -20.88 -8.78 13.03
CA GLN A 8 -20.80 -7.94 14.23
C GLN A 8 -21.96 -8.19 15.21
N LYS A 9 -23.14 -8.55 14.69
CA LYS A 9 -24.30 -8.98 15.48
C LYS A 9 -24.24 -10.46 15.89
N LYS A 10 -23.13 -11.16 15.63
CA LYS A 10 -22.92 -12.59 15.91
C LYS A 10 -23.83 -13.52 15.10
N GLU A 11 -24.20 -13.11 13.90
CA GLU A 11 -25.00 -13.89 12.96
C GLU A 11 -24.15 -14.38 11.78
N VAL A 12 -23.99 -15.70 11.64
CA VAL A 12 -23.24 -16.30 10.53
C VAL A 12 -24.06 -16.49 9.24
N GLY A 13 -25.39 -16.43 9.32
CA GLY A 13 -26.30 -16.77 8.21
C GLY A 13 -25.96 -16.05 6.90
N PRO A 14 -25.90 -14.71 6.88
CA PRO A 14 -25.55 -13.96 5.67
C PRO A 14 -24.15 -14.27 5.12
N ALA A 15 -23.18 -14.56 5.99
CA ALA A 15 -21.83 -14.93 5.59
C ALA A 15 -21.79 -16.33 4.95
N LEU A 16 -22.55 -17.28 5.49
CA LEU A 16 -22.71 -18.62 4.93
C LEU A 16 -23.44 -18.62 3.59
N THR A 17 -24.48 -17.78 3.42
CA THR A 17 -25.12 -17.57 2.11
C THR A 17 -24.11 -17.04 1.10
N TRP A 18 -23.30 -16.05 1.47
CA TRP A 18 -22.24 -15.54 0.60
C TRP A 18 -21.22 -16.61 0.22
N CYS A 19 -20.84 -17.49 1.16
CA CYS A 19 -19.97 -18.64 0.87
C CYS A 19 -20.62 -19.60 -0.14
N ALA A 20 -21.92 -19.87 -0.01
CA ALA A 20 -22.65 -20.74 -0.94
C ALA A 20 -22.68 -20.15 -2.37
N ASP A 21 -22.97 -18.85 -2.48
CA ASP A 21 -23.03 -18.13 -3.78
C ASP A 21 -21.66 -18.12 -4.48
N ASN A 22 -20.57 -18.11 -3.70
CA ASN A 22 -19.20 -18.01 -4.20
C ASN A 22 -18.40 -19.32 -4.12
N LYS A 23 -19.07 -20.44 -3.88
CA LYS A 23 -18.45 -21.74 -3.55
C LYS A 23 -17.39 -22.20 -4.56
N SER A 24 -17.64 -22.04 -5.85
CA SER A 24 -16.70 -22.47 -6.90
C SER A 24 -15.39 -21.67 -6.86
N LYS A 25 -15.47 -20.36 -6.63
CA LYS A 25 -14.32 -19.46 -6.50
C LYS A 25 -13.55 -19.73 -5.21
N LEU A 26 -14.26 -19.87 -4.09
CA LEU A 26 -13.67 -20.18 -2.78
C LEU A 26 -12.96 -21.54 -2.76
N LYS A 27 -13.50 -22.54 -3.47
CA LYS A 27 -12.86 -23.85 -3.61
C LYS A 27 -11.55 -23.78 -4.42
N LYS A 28 -11.53 -23.01 -5.52
CA LYS A 28 -10.30 -22.77 -6.30
C LYS A 28 -9.23 -22.07 -5.47
N SER A 29 -9.63 -21.14 -4.64
CA SER A 29 -8.74 -20.35 -3.79
C SER A 29 -8.39 -21.02 -2.45
N LYS A 30 -8.83 -22.28 -2.24
CA LYS A 30 -8.66 -23.09 -1.02
C LYS A 30 -9.00 -22.32 0.27
N SER A 31 -10.05 -21.50 0.22
CA SER A 31 -10.49 -20.70 1.36
C SER A 31 -10.94 -21.57 2.53
N LYS A 32 -10.51 -21.21 3.75
CA LYS A 32 -10.97 -21.82 5.01
C LYS A 32 -12.13 -21.05 5.66
N PHE A 33 -12.63 -20.00 5.01
CA PHE A 33 -13.58 -19.07 5.62
C PHE A 33 -14.91 -19.74 5.99
N GLU A 34 -15.48 -20.56 5.09
CA GLU A 34 -16.70 -21.32 5.39
C GLU A 34 -16.51 -22.23 6.62
N PHE A 35 -15.37 -22.90 6.71
CA PHE A 35 -15.04 -23.76 7.85
C PHE A 35 -14.98 -22.97 9.17
N GLN A 36 -14.31 -21.82 9.19
CA GLN A 36 -14.23 -20.96 10.39
C GLN A 36 -15.60 -20.45 10.84
N LEU A 37 -16.49 -20.08 9.90
CA LEU A 37 -17.87 -19.69 10.23
C LEU A 37 -18.65 -20.83 10.88
N ARG A 38 -18.53 -22.05 10.33
CA ARG A 38 -19.18 -23.25 10.88
C ARG A 38 -18.66 -23.61 12.28
N LEU A 39 -17.36 -23.41 12.53
CA LEU A 39 -16.79 -23.58 13.88
C LEU A 39 -17.36 -22.56 14.86
N GLN A 40 -17.45 -21.29 14.48
CA GLN A 40 -17.99 -20.25 15.35
C GLN A 40 -19.47 -20.50 15.68
N GLU A 41 -20.28 -20.91 14.70
CA GLU A 41 -21.68 -21.27 14.93
C GLU A 41 -21.81 -22.43 15.93
N PHE A 42 -20.95 -23.44 15.81
CA PHE A 42 -20.89 -24.52 16.80
C PHE A 42 -20.53 -24.02 18.20
N ILE A 43 -19.53 -23.12 18.32
CA ILE A 43 -19.12 -22.54 19.61
C ILE A 43 -20.28 -21.76 20.26
N GLU A 44 -21.07 -21.03 19.47
CA GLU A 44 -22.25 -20.33 19.99
C GLU A 44 -23.36 -21.30 20.42
N LEU A 45 -23.56 -22.42 19.72
CA LEU A 45 -24.49 -23.47 20.17
C LEU A 45 -24.06 -24.08 21.51
N VAL A 46 -22.76 -24.29 21.70
CA VAL A 46 -22.19 -24.75 22.98
C VAL A 46 -22.34 -23.68 24.06
N ARG A 47 -22.13 -22.40 23.74
CA ARG A 47 -22.36 -21.29 24.68
C ARG A 47 -23.81 -21.20 25.14
N ALA A 48 -24.77 -21.51 24.27
CA ALA A 48 -26.20 -21.57 24.59
C ALA A 48 -26.62 -22.85 25.35
N GLU A 49 -25.66 -23.68 25.76
CA GLU A 49 -25.85 -24.97 26.44
C GLU A 49 -26.70 -26.00 25.65
N ASN A 50 -26.85 -25.81 24.33
CA ASN A 50 -27.63 -26.69 23.48
C ASN A 50 -26.79 -27.83 22.88
N ASN A 51 -26.24 -28.66 23.75
CA ASN A 51 -25.25 -29.68 23.40
C ASN A 51 -25.75 -30.69 22.36
N MET A 52 -27.02 -31.09 22.43
CA MET A 52 -27.61 -32.03 21.48
C MET A 52 -27.65 -31.44 20.06
N GLN A 53 -28.06 -30.17 19.93
CA GLN A 53 -28.05 -29.48 18.63
C GLN A 53 -26.62 -29.26 18.13
N ALA A 54 -25.69 -28.87 19.01
CA ALA A 54 -24.28 -28.70 18.64
C ALA A 54 -23.67 -29.99 18.07
N ILE A 55 -23.92 -31.14 18.70
CA ILE A 55 -23.42 -32.45 18.22
C ILE A 55 -24.05 -32.82 16.86
N SER A 56 -25.36 -32.62 16.71
CA SER A 56 -26.05 -32.88 15.43
C SER A 56 -25.51 -31.98 14.31
N TYR A 57 -25.28 -30.69 14.63
CA TYR A 57 -24.69 -29.71 13.72
C TYR A 57 -23.27 -30.12 13.30
N ALA A 58 -22.42 -30.49 14.25
CA ALA A 58 -21.05 -30.91 13.97
C ALA A 58 -21.01 -32.14 13.04
N ARG A 59 -21.86 -33.14 13.28
CA ARG A 59 -21.97 -34.32 12.41
C ARG A 59 -22.39 -33.94 10.99
N LYS A 60 -23.28 -32.96 10.84
CA LYS A 60 -23.81 -32.55 9.53
C LYS A 60 -22.84 -31.67 8.73
N TYR A 61 -22.25 -30.66 9.36
CA TYR A 61 -21.50 -29.61 8.65
C TYR A 61 -19.98 -29.67 8.87
N LEU A 62 -19.52 -30.19 10.01
CA LEU A 62 -18.10 -30.22 10.37
C LEU A 62 -17.42 -31.56 10.01
N ALA A 63 -18.16 -32.68 10.01
CA ALA A 63 -17.62 -34.00 9.68
C ALA A 63 -16.88 -34.09 8.33
N PRO A 64 -17.34 -33.45 7.23
CA PRO A 64 -16.62 -33.48 5.95
C PRO A 64 -15.21 -32.87 6.01
N TRP A 65 -14.96 -31.97 6.96
CA TRP A 65 -13.67 -31.31 7.17
C TRP A 65 -12.73 -32.09 8.08
N GLY A 66 -13.17 -33.24 8.61
CA GLY A 66 -12.37 -34.11 9.47
C GLY A 66 -11.08 -34.60 8.82
N ALA A 67 -11.08 -34.86 7.50
CA ALA A 67 -9.89 -35.32 6.79
C ALA A 67 -8.78 -34.26 6.71
N THR A 68 -9.13 -32.96 6.70
CA THR A 68 -8.17 -31.87 6.47
C THR A 68 -7.88 -31.02 7.71
N HIS A 69 -8.84 -30.88 8.63
CA HIS A 69 -8.75 -29.96 9.78
C HIS A 69 -9.03 -30.64 11.13
N MET A 70 -8.69 -31.93 11.28
CA MET A 70 -9.00 -32.71 12.49
C MET A 70 -8.52 -32.06 13.79
N LYS A 71 -7.32 -31.46 13.81
CA LYS A 71 -6.77 -30.81 15.02
C LYS A 71 -7.61 -29.62 15.47
N GLU A 72 -8.04 -28.78 14.53
CA GLU A 72 -8.91 -27.62 14.83
C GLU A 72 -10.29 -28.10 15.30
N LEU A 73 -10.83 -29.14 14.66
CA LEU A 73 -12.09 -29.78 15.07
C LEU A 73 -12.01 -30.35 16.48
N GLN A 74 -10.97 -31.10 16.82
CA GLN A 74 -10.79 -31.66 18.17
C GLN A 74 -10.73 -30.56 19.22
N ARG A 75 -10.01 -29.46 18.93
CA ARG A 75 -9.91 -28.32 19.83
C ARG A 75 -11.27 -27.66 20.07
N VAL A 76 -12.08 -27.50 19.03
CA VAL A 76 -13.43 -26.93 19.15
C VAL A 76 -14.39 -27.93 19.79
N MET A 77 -14.32 -29.22 19.48
CA MET A 77 -15.15 -30.24 20.14
C MET A 77 -14.88 -30.33 21.65
N ALA A 78 -13.66 -30.05 22.09
CA ALA A 78 -13.34 -29.99 23.52
C ALA A 78 -14.10 -28.89 24.27
N THR A 79 -14.65 -27.87 23.59
CA THR A 79 -15.49 -26.86 24.25
C THR A 79 -16.82 -27.42 24.78
N LEU A 80 -17.23 -28.63 24.34
CA LEU A 80 -18.34 -29.36 24.96
C LEU A 80 -18.05 -29.76 26.41
N ALA A 81 -16.77 -30.03 26.72
CA ALA A 81 -16.32 -30.32 28.08
C ALA A 81 -15.91 -29.04 28.82
N PHE A 82 -15.17 -28.15 28.15
CA PHE A 82 -14.74 -26.85 28.66
C PHE A 82 -15.72 -25.76 28.23
N ARG A 83 -16.76 -25.53 29.06
CA ARG A 83 -17.81 -24.54 28.81
C ARG A 83 -17.27 -23.10 28.76
N SER A 84 -18.15 -22.15 28.44
CA SER A 84 -17.85 -20.72 28.33
C SER A 84 -17.25 -20.08 29.59
N ASN A 85 -17.45 -20.67 30.77
CA ASN A 85 -16.89 -20.22 32.05
C ASN A 85 -15.53 -20.85 32.40
N THR A 86 -14.86 -21.48 31.43
CA THR A 86 -13.58 -22.16 31.67
C THR A 86 -12.45 -21.18 32.04
N GLU A 87 -11.67 -21.55 33.05
CA GLU A 87 -10.41 -20.85 33.40
C GLU A 87 -9.22 -21.30 32.53
N CYS A 88 -9.41 -22.33 31.70
CA CYS A 88 -8.37 -22.80 30.79
C CYS A 88 -8.20 -21.82 29.62
N ALA A 89 -7.09 -21.07 29.61
CA ALA A 89 -6.77 -20.07 28.59
C ALA A 89 -6.89 -20.60 27.16
N THR A 90 -6.48 -21.85 26.91
CA THR A 90 -6.51 -22.49 25.59
C THR A 90 -7.91 -22.50 24.95
N TYR A 91 -8.95 -22.68 25.76
CA TYR A 91 -10.34 -22.78 25.31
C TYR A 91 -11.11 -21.47 25.55
N LYS A 92 -10.74 -20.69 26.56
CA LYS A 92 -11.32 -19.37 26.86
C LYS A 92 -11.26 -18.43 25.64
N VAL A 93 -10.12 -18.42 24.93
CA VAL A 93 -9.91 -17.59 23.73
C VAL A 93 -10.92 -17.89 22.61
N LEU A 94 -11.45 -19.12 22.52
CA LEU A 94 -12.45 -19.49 21.51
C LEU A 94 -13.82 -18.85 21.77
N PHE A 95 -14.10 -18.48 23.02
CA PHE A 95 -15.32 -17.80 23.43
C PHE A 95 -15.17 -16.27 23.48
N GLU A 96 -14.05 -15.69 23.09
CA GLU A 96 -13.88 -14.24 23.11
C GLU A 96 -14.65 -13.56 21.97
N ALA A 97 -15.16 -12.36 22.21
CA ALA A 97 -15.81 -11.56 21.18
C ALA A 97 -14.87 -11.23 20.00
N LYS A 98 -13.56 -11.16 20.25
CA LYS A 98 -12.50 -10.94 19.25
C LYS A 98 -12.52 -11.97 18.11
N GLN A 99 -13.08 -13.16 18.33
CA GLN A 99 -13.25 -14.15 17.25
C GLN A 99 -14.17 -13.62 16.14
N TRP A 100 -15.17 -12.83 16.49
CA TRP A 100 -16.07 -12.21 15.51
C TRP A 100 -15.36 -11.10 14.71
N ASP A 101 -14.51 -10.30 15.36
CA ASP A 101 -13.69 -9.30 14.67
C ASP A 101 -12.74 -9.96 13.68
N TYR A 102 -12.12 -11.08 14.08
CA TYR A 102 -11.29 -11.90 13.19
C TYR A 102 -12.08 -12.44 11.99
N LEU A 103 -13.30 -12.95 12.20
CA LEU A 103 -14.16 -13.40 11.10
C LEU A 103 -14.55 -12.26 10.15
N VAL A 104 -14.80 -11.06 10.67
CA VAL A 104 -15.06 -9.87 9.86
C VAL A 104 -13.85 -9.53 8.99
N ASP A 105 -12.65 -9.55 9.55
CA ASP A 105 -11.44 -9.24 8.80
C ASP A 105 -11.09 -10.34 7.79
N GLN A 106 -11.27 -11.61 8.14
CA GLN A 106 -11.17 -12.72 7.19
C GLN A 106 -12.18 -12.55 6.04
N PHE A 107 -13.42 -12.15 6.33
CA PHE A 107 -14.40 -11.87 5.28
C PHE A 107 -13.93 -10.75 4.34
N LYS A 108 -13.41 -9.63 4.87
CA LYS A 108 -12.88 -8.54 4.05
C LYS A 108 -11.73 -9.02 3.16
N GLN A 109 -10.80 -9.79 3.70
CA GLN A 109 -9.68 -10.37 2.95
C GLN A 109 -10.17 -11.27 1.81
N GLU A 110 -11.09 -12.18 2.10
CA GLU A 110 -11.67 -13.10 1.13
C GLU A 110 -12.49 -12.38 0.07
N PHE A 111 -13.25 -11.35 0.46
CA PHE A 111 -14.01 -10.50 -0.45
C PHE A 111 -13.07 -9.75 -1.40
N CYS A 112 -12.08 -9.04 -0.89
CA CYS A 112 -11.10 -8.34 -1.71
C CYS A 112 -10.40 -9.29 -2.67
N ARG A 113 -9.93 -10.45 -2.17
CA ARG A 113 -9.28 -11.48 -2.98
C ARG A 113 -10.18 -12.02 -4.10
N LEU A 114 -11.46 -12.27 -3.81
CA LEU A 114 -12.41 -12.85 -4.76
C LEU A 114 -12.77 -11.88 -5.90
N TYR A 115 -12.83 -10.58 -5.61
CA TYR A 115 -13.16 -9.54 -6.58
C TYR A 115 -11.93 -8.83 -7.15
N GLY A 116 -10.71 -9.28 -6.84
CA GLY A 116 -9.47 -8.66 -7.32
C GLY A 116 -9.24 -7.24 -6.79
N MET A 117 -9.84 -6.90 -5.65
CA MET A 117 -9.62 -5.62 -4.98
C MET A 117 -8.43 -5.72 -4.03
N THR A 118 -7.74 -4.61 -3.82
CA THR A 118 -6.72 -4.48 -2.79
C THR A 118 -7.39 -4.29 -1.43
N LEU A 119 -6.73 -4.77 -0.36
CA LEU A 119 -7.18 -4.50 1.01
C LEU A 119 -6.93 -3.04 1.39
N GLU A 120 -5.87 -2.46 0.86
CA GLU A 120 -5.58 -1.04 0.99
C GLU A 120 -6.24 -0.24 -0.13
N PRO A 121 -6.71 0.99 0.13
CA PRO A 121 -7.21 1.87 -0.92
C PRO A 121 -6.13 2.10 -1.99
N LEU A 122 -6.50 1.98 -3.27
CA LEU A 122 -5.58 2.23 -4.39
C LEU A 122 -4.91 3.61 -4.32
N LEU A 123 -5.64 4.62 -3.83
CA LEU A 123 -5.10 5.96 -3.59
C LEU A 123 -3.88 5.93 -2.66
N ASN A 124 -3.92 5.12 -1.59
CA ASN A 124 -2.80 4.98 -0.67
C ASN A 124 -1.58 4.38 -1.37
N ILE A 125 -1.80 3.31 -2.14
CA ILE A 125 -0.73 2.61 -2.89
C ILE A 125 -0.08 3.56 -3.90
N TYR A 126 -0.88 4.29 -4.70
CA TYR A 126 -0.34 5.23 -5.68
C TYR A 126 0.34 6.43 -5.03
N LEU A 127 -0.21 6.94 -3.93
CA LEU A 127 0.40 8.04 -3.18
C LEU A 127 1.76 7.61 -2.62
N GLN A 128 1.84 6.44 -1.99
CA GLN A 128 3.11 5.90 -1.49
C GLN A 128 4.12 5.66 -2.63
N ALA A 129 3.69 5.09 -3.75
CA ALA A 129 4.56 4.89 -4.91
C ALA A 129 5.11 6.23 -5.44
N GLY A 130 4.26 7.25 -5.57
CA GLY A 130 4.67 8.60 -5.98
C GLY A 130 5.63 9.26 -4.99
N LEU A 131 5.31 9.20 -3.69
CA LEU A 131 6.19 9.73 -2.64
C LEU A 131 7.54 9.01 -2.62
N SER A 132 7.58 7.70 -2.83
CA SER A 132 8.84 6.94 -2.90
C SER A 132 9.70 7.35 -4.10
N ALA A 133 9.09 7.66 -5.25
CA ALA A 133 9.80 8.13 -6.43
C ALA A 133 10.43 9.52 -6.22
N LEU A 134 9.77 10.38 -5.43
CA LEU A 134 10.21 11.75 -5.12
C LEU A 134 11.12 11.83 -3.88
N LYS A 135 11.08 10.83 -2.99
CA LYS A 135 11.85 10.83 -1.75
C LYS A 135 13.35 10.74 -2.01
N THR A 136 14.03 11.86 -1.90
CA THR A 136 15.50 11.96 -1.92
C THR A 136 16.04 12.22 -0.51
N PRO A 137 17.34 11.95 -0.25
CA PRO A 137 17.96 12.32 1.03
C PRO A 137 17.87 13.81 1.35
N PHE A 138 17.81 14.68 0.34
CA PHE A 138 17.81 16.14 0.47
C PHE A 138 16.43 16.73 0.81
N CYS A 139 15.35 15.94 0.69
CA CYS A 139 13.97 16.40 0.96
C CYS A 139 13.70 16.80 2.44
N TYR A 140 14.68 16.60 3.32
CA TYR A 140 14.59 16.93 4.74
C TYR A 140 15.50 18.09 5.16
N GLU A 141 16.23 18.70 4.23
CA GLU A 141 17.08 19.87 4.49
C GLU A 141 16.27 21.18 4.43
N ASP A 142 16.73 22.21 5.15
CA ASP A 142 16.03 23.50 5.28
C ASP A 142 15.97 24.29 3.96
N ASP A 143 16.84 23.97 2.99
CA ASP A 143 16.93 24.66 1.69
C ASP A 143 16.13 23.94 0.57
N CYS A 144 15.20 23.06 0.95
CA CYS A 144 14.37 22.33 0.01
C CYS A 144 13.42 23.29 -0.74
N THR A 145 13.34 23.14 -2.06
CA THR A 145 12.48 23.97 -2.92
C THR A 145 11.02 23.86 -2.48
N LYS A 146 10.30 25.00 -2.43
CA LYS A 146 8.85 25.03 -2.11
C LYS A 146 7.98 24.21 -3.08
N GLU A 147 8.52 23.84 -4.23
CA GLU A 147 7.87 22.97 -5.22
C GLU A 147 8.02 21.47 -4.92
N ASP A 148 8.89 21.08 -3.98
CA ASP A 148 8.98 19.68 -3.54
C ASP A 148 7.74 19.33 -2.70
N PRO A 149 6.93 18.33 -3.09
CA PRO A 149 5.80 17.87 -2.29
C PRO A 149 6.22 17.43 -0.87
N LEU A 150 7.44 16.92 -0.70
CA LEU A 150 7.99 16.54 0.61
C LEU A 150 8.39 17.74 1.48
N SER A 151 8.30 18.97 0.99
CA SER A 151 8.34 20.15 1.86
C SER A 151 7.17 20.17 2.85
N GLN A 152 6.03 19.58 2.50
CA GLN A 152 4.84 19.53 3.36
C GLN A 152 4.95 18.44 4.43
N GLU A 153 4.65 18.80 5.69
CA GLU A 153 4.76 17.88 6.83
C GLU A 153 3.89 16.62 6.68
N GLY A 154 2.67 16.77 6.13
CA GLY A 154 1.75 15.65 5.90
C GLY A 154 2.35 14.59 4.97
N PHE A 155 2.98 15.01 3.87
CA PHE A 155 3.64 14.10 2.94
C PHE A 155 4.93 13.51 3.51
N ARG A 156 5.68 14.24 4.35
CA ARG A 156 6.87 13.68 5.05
C ARG A 156 6.51 12.54 5.99
N LYS A 157 5.43 12.68 6.77
CA LYS A 157 4.94 11.63 7.67
C LYS A 157 4.58 10.36 6.90
N LEU A 158 3.87 10.52 5.78
CA LEU A 158 3.50 9.39 4.90
C LEU A 158 4.71 8.75 4.21
N ALA A 159 5.73 9.55 3.88
CA ALA A 159 6.92 9.09 3.19
C ALA A 159 7.98 8.47 4.12
N GLN A 160 7.89 8.65 5.44
CA GLN A 160 8.88 8.18 6.41
C GLN A 160 9.25 6.68 6.27
N PRO A 161 8.29 5.73 6.20
CA PRO A 161 8.61 4.30 6.07
C PRO A 161 9.03 3.88 4.65
N LEU A 162 8.93 4.78 3.66
CA LEU A 162 9.19 4.46 2.25
C LEU A 162 10.69 4.47 1.92
N PRO A 163 11.14 3.69 0.94
CA PRO A 163 12.52 3.73 0.49
C PRO A 163 12.83 5.04 -0.24
N TYR A 164 14.12 5.44 -0.20
CA TYR A 164 14.62 6.55 -1.01
C TYR A 164 14.69 6.16 -2.49
N SER A 165 14.43 7.14 -3.35
CA SER A 165 14.60 7.03 -4.79
C SER A 165 16.06 6.78 -5.15
N LYS A 166 16.31 5.86 -6.07
CA LYS A 166 17.66 5.49 -6.56
C LYS A 166 18.20 6.45 -7.64
N GLN A 167 17.64 7.65 -7.79
CA GLN A 167 18.16 8.60 -8.76
C GLN A 167 19.48 9.19 -8.25
N HIS A 168 20.58 8.51 -8.59
CA HIS A 168 21.95 8.92 -8.27
C HIS A 168 22.47 10.07 -9.15
N HIS A 169 21.78 10.40 -10.25
CA HIS A 169 22.24 11.36 -11.24
C HIS A 169 21.27 12.54 -11.37
N SER A 170 21.75 13.72 -10.97
CA SER A 170 21.07 14.98 -11.27
C SER A 170 21.13 15.26 -12.77
N LYS A 171 20.01 15.70 -13.34
CA LYS A 171 19.92 16.14 -14.74
C LYS A 171 19.84 17.66 -14.78
N LEU A 172 20.73 18.31 -15.53
CA LEU A 172 20.66 19.74 -15.72
C LEU A 172 19.63 20.09 -16.79
N VAL A 173 18.78 21.08 -16.50
CA VAL A 173 17.79 21.63 -17.44
C VAL A 173 18.10 23.10 -17.64
N CYS A 174 18.16 23.54 -18.90
CA CYS A 174 18.51 24.91 -19.22
C CYS A 174 17.43 25.88 -18.74
N TYR A 175 17.84 26.96 -18.07
CA TYR A 175 16.92 28.00 -17.64
C TYR A 175 16.19 28.71 -18.79
N ILE A 176 16.84 28.86 -19.95
CA ILE A 176 16.32 29.58 -21.11
C ILE A 176 15.49 28.65 -21.99
N SER A 177 16.09 27.60 -22.55
CA SER A 177 15.41 26.71 -23.50
C SER A 177 14.46 25.71 -22.84
N LYS A 178 14.56 25.50 -21.52
CA LYS A 178 13.86 24.43 -20.77
C LYS A 178 14.17 23.01 -21.28
N GLU A 179 15.22 22.86 -22.08
CA GLU A 179 15.70 21.57 -22.58
C GLU A 179 16.73 20.95 -21.65
N LEU A 180 16.85 19.62 -21.73
CA LEU A 180 17.88 18.86 -21.04
C LEU A 180 19.28 19.26 -21.55
N MET A 181 20.22 19.33 -20.62
CA MET A 181 21.62 19.58 -20.89
C MET A 181 22.38 18.26 -20.75
N ASP A 182 22.84 17.73 -21.89
CA ASP A 182 23.42 16.40 -22.02
C ASP A 182 24.66 16.42 -22.94
N THR A 183 25.06 15.27 -23.47
CA THR A 183 26.21 15.17 -24.38
C THR A 183 26.02 15.92 -25.70
N GLU A 184 24.78 16.03 -26.19
CA GLU A 184 24.44 16.74 -27.42
C GLU A 184 24.17 18.23 -27.18
N ASN A 185 23.72 18.59 -25.97
CA ASN A 185 23.44 19.95 -25.55
C ASN A 185 24.17 20.33 -24.26
N PRO A 186 25.51 20.42 -24.28
CA PRO A 186 26.29 20.50 -23.05
C PRO A 186 26.09 21.81 -22.27
N PRO A 187 26.39 21.81 -20.96
CA PRO A 187 26.44 23.02 -20.16
C PRO A 187 27.62 23.92 -20.53
N LEU A 188 27.31 25.20 -20.79
CA LEU A 188 28.27 26.30 -20.93
C LEU A 188 28.11 27.27 -19.77
N VAL A 189 29.24 27.73 -19.24
CA VAL A 189 29.35 28.64 -18.08
C VAL A 189 29.74 30.02 -18.59
N LEU A 190 28.94 31.02 -18.23
CA LEU A 190 29.25 32.43 -18.47
C LEU A 190 30.32 32.94 -17.47
N PRO A 191 30.99 34.07 -17.74
CA PRO A 191 31.99 34.64 -16.83
C PRO A 191 31.46 34.98 -15.42
N ASN A 192 30.15 35.17 -15.26
CA ASN A 192 29.49 35.38 -13.97
C ASN A 192 29.15 34.08 -13.21
N GLY A 193 29.54 32.92 -13.74
CA GLY A 193 29.31 31.61 -13.11
C GLY A 193 27.94 30.97 -13.39
N TYR A 194 27.04 31.63 -14.12
CA TYR A 194 25.76 31.01 -14.50
C TYR A 194 25.90 30.05 -15.67
N VAL A 195 25.14 28.95 -15.62
CA VAL A 195 25.22 27.85 -16.58
C VAL A 195 23.97 27.80 -17.45
N TYR A 196 24.16 27.71 -18.76
CA TYR A 196 23.11 27.59 -19.78
C TYR A 196 23.50 26.55 -20.83
N SER A 197 22.56 26.14 -21.68
CA SER A 197 22.82 25.13 -22.71
C SER A 197 23.46 25.73 -23.95
N THR A 198 24.30 24.95 -24.62
CA THR A 198 24.93 25.37 -25.88
C THR A 198 23.89 25.85 -26.89
N LYS A 199 22.80 25.10 -27.12
CA LYS A 199 21.74 25.50 -28.04
C LYS A 199 21.14 26.87 -27.68
N ALA A 200 20.84 27.10 -26.40
CA ALA A 200 20.26 28.36 -25.96
C ALA A 200 21.20 29.56 -26.15
N LEU A 201 22.50 29.37 -25.88
CA LEU A 201 23.50 30.42 -26.06
C LEU A 201 23.82 30.69 -27.52
N GLU A 202 23.86 29.66 -28.37
CA GLU A 202 24.06 29.81 -29.82
C GLU A 202 22.90 30.55 -30.47
N ASP A 203 21.66 30.20 -30.12
CA ASP A 203 20.48 30.88 -30.65
C ASP A 203 20.43 32.34 -30.21
N MET A 204 20.81 32.62 -28.96
CA MET A 204 20.94 34.00 -28.46
C MET A 204 22.03 34.78 -29.21
N ALA A 205 23.20 34.17 -29.43
CA ALA A 205 24.30 34.82 -30.14
C ALA A 205 23.96 35.09 -31.62
N LYS A 206 23.25 34.16 -32.29
CA LYS A 206 22.75 34.36 -33.67
C LYS A 206 21.82 35.56 -33.77
N GLN A 207 20.95 35.76 -32.78
CA GLN A 207 20.00 36.87 -32.76
C GLN A 207 20.65 38.21 -32.39
N ASN A 208 21.70 38.18 -31.56
CA ASN A 208 22.32 39.37 -30.96
C ASN A 208 23.74 39.66 -31.49
N HIS A 209 24.01 39.38 -32.78
CA HIS A 209 25.30 39.67 -33.43
C HIS A 209 26.54 39.14 -32.67
N GLY A 210 26.46 37.93 -32.12
CA GLY A 210 27.56 37.26 -31.41
C GLY A 210 27.60 37.50 -29.90
N LYS A 211 26.72 38.37 -29.38
CA LYS A 211 26.66 38.70 -27.94
C LYS A 211 25.64 37.85 -27.19
N ILE A 212 26.02 37.41 -26.00
CA ILE A 212 25.17 36.68 -25.07
C ILE A 212 24.84 37.63 -23.91
N THR A 213 23.56 37.72 -23.55
CA THR A 213 23.12 38.47 -22.37
C THR A 213 22.58 37.51 -21.32
N CYS A 214 23.17 37.51 -20.13
CA CYS A 214 22.69 36.70 -19.01
C CYS A 214 21.31 37.21 -18.54
N PRO A 215 20.23 36.41 -18.60
CA PRO A 215 18.90 36.86 -18.20
C PRO A 215 18.75 37.13 -16.70
N ARG A 216 19.68 36.66 -15.87
CA ARG A 216 19.63 36.80 -14.41
C ARG A 216 20.39 38.01 -13.88
N THR A 217 21.48 38.40 -14.56
CA THR A 217 22.39 39.46 -14.08
C THR A 217 22.52 40.62 -15.06
N GLY A 218 22.05 40.47 -16.30
CA GLY A 218 22.24 41.45 -17.36
C GLY A 218 23.65 41.52 -17.92
N LEU A 219 24.58 40.66 -17.48
CA LEU A 219 25.94 40.62 -18.03
C LEU A 219 25.91 40.30 -19.52
N VAL A 220 26.59 41.13 -20.32
CA VAL A 220 26.80 40.90 -21.75
C VAL A 220 28.23 40.42 -21.96
N CYS A 221 28.40 39.27 -22.61
CA CYS A 221 29.70 38.72 -22.98
C CYS A 221 29.66 38.13 -24.38
N ASP A 222 30.84 37.89 -24.97
CA ASP A 222 30.93 37.28 -26.28
C ASP A 222 30.87 35.75 -26.17
N PHE A 223 30.46 35.07 -27.25
CA PHE A 223 30.40 33.61 -27.28
C PHE A 223 31.79 32.96 -27.10
N THR A 224 32.88 33.69 -27.28
CA THR A 224 34.25 33.20 -27.02
C THR A 224 34.57 33.10 -25.53
N ASP A 225 33.85 33.84 -24.67
CA ASP A 225 34.14 33.94 -23.25
C ASP A 225 33.47 32.83 -22.42
N VAL A 226 32.63 32.00 -23.06
CA VAL A 226 31.93 30.90 -22.39
C VAL A 226 32.78 29.64 -22.36
N VAL A 227 32.78 28.97 -21.21
CA VAL A 227 33.57 27.76 -20.97
C VAL A 227 32.65 26.55 -20.81
N LYS A 228 33.01 25.41 -21.39
CA LYS A 228 32.25 24.17 -21.20
C LYS A 228 32.42 23.64 -19.78
N ALA A 229 31.30 23.37 -19.10
CA ALA A 229 31.31 22.66 -17.83
C ALA A 229 31.35 21.15 -18.06
N PHE A 230 32.11 20.45 -17.23
CA PHE A 230 32.13 19.00 -17.15
C PHE A 230 31.52 18.59 -15.82
N ILE A 231 30.51 17.72 -15.87
CA ILE A 231 29.83 17.21 -14.69
C ILE A 231 30.16 15.73 -14.62
N SER A 232 30.77 15.32 -13.51
CA SER A 232 31.11 13.93 -13.21
C SER A 232 30.10 13.31 -12.25
#